data_AF-A0A7C6NXL1-F1
#
_entry.id   AF-A0A7C6NXL1-F1
#
_cell.length_a   1.000
_cell.length_b   1.000
_cell.length_c   1.000
_cell.angle_alpha   90.00
_cell.angle_beta   90.00
_cell.angle_gamma   90.00
#
_symmetry.space_group_name_H-M   'P 1'
#
loop_
_entity.id
_entity.type
_entity.pdbx_description
1 polymer ?
#
loop_
_entity_poly.entity_id
_entity_poly.type
_entity_poly.pdbx_seq_one_letter_code
_entity_poly.pdbx_strand_id
1 'polypeptide(L)'
;MSQIDHIVISPYAVFVIETKNYSGWIFGSEDSEYWVQSFRKKKVRFRNPIKQNWGHVYALQEALPEYKRVPFHSIIVFTGSGLLKNVNTTTDVTYDNHLYDTIIGYEEDIENITAEDMELIANKLKEITITDEIAREQHIKQIRSNIENTQTKIRAMICPKCGGTLAKRSGPYGEFYGCSSYPKCRYKTKLGSPN
;
A
#
# COMPACT_ATOMS: atom_id res chain seq x y z
N MET A 1 -21.87 4.03 -4.65
CA MET A 1 -20.62 4.75 -4.97
C MET A 1 -19.53 4.07 -4.17
N SER A 2 -18.46 3.59 -4.81
CA SER A 2 -17.26 3.18 -4.08
C SER A 2 -16.46 4.43 -3.70
N GLN A 3 -15.70 4.36 -2.64
CA GLN A 3 -14.93 5.47 -2.08
C GLN A 3 -13.46 5.26 -2.43
N ILE A 4 -12.74 6.35 -2.76
CA ILE A 4 -11.28 6.31 -2.90
C ILE A 4 -10.69 6.54 -1.52
N ASP A 5 -9.96 5.56 -0.99
CA ASP A 5 -9.40 5.69 0.35
C ASP A 5 -8.21 6.64 0.36
N HIS A 6 -7.20 6.41 -0.49
CA HIS A 6 -6.01 7.25 -0.54
C HIS A 6 -5.51 7.48 -1.96
N ILE A 7 -5.01 8.69 -2.21
CA ILE A 7 -4.26 9.03 -3.42
C ILE A 7 -2.90 9.54 -2.98
N VAL A 8 -1.83 8.94 -3.51
CA VAL A 8 -0.46 9.42 -3.36
C VAL A 8 0.00 9.91 -4.71
N ILE A 9 0.49 11.14 -4.76
CA ILE A 9 1.11 11.73 -5.95
C ILE A 9 2.61 11.76 -5.67
N SER A 10 3.38 11.17 -6.57
CA SER A 10 4.84 11.22 -6.55
C SER A 10 5.36 11.85 -7.84
N PRO A 11 6.68 12.12 -7.94
CA PRO A 11 7.29 12.55 -9.20
C PRO A 11 7.20 11.52 -10.35
N TYR A 12 6.84 10.27 -10.07
CA TYR A 12 6.83 9.17 -11.05
C TYR A 12 5.41 8.69 -11.39
N ALA A 13 4.45 8.78 -10.46
CA ALA A 13 3.09 8.30 -10.72
C ALA A 13 2.05 8.84 -9.72
N VAL A 14 0.79 8.63 -10.07
CA VAL A 14 -0.35 8.74 -9.16
C VAL A 14 -0.76 7.34 -8.69
N PHE A 15 -0.64 7.08 -7.40
CA PHE A 15 -1.06 5.83 -6.78
C PHE A 15 -2.45 5.98 -6.18
N VAL A 16 -3.39 5.19 -6.68
CA VAL A 16 -4.74 5.07 -6.13
C VAL A 16 -4.74 3.86 -5.22
N ILE A 17 -4.95 4.08 -3.93
CA ILE A 17 -4.77 3.09 -2.88
C ILE A 17 -6.14 2.77 -2.27
N GLU A 18 -6.52 1.50 -2.33
CA GLU A 18 -7.73 0.95 -1.70
C GLU A 18 -7.33 0.17 -0.45
N THR A 19 -7.90 0.51 0.71
CA THR A 19 -7.60 -0.14 1.99
C THR A 19 -8.72 -1.08 2.42
N LYS A 20 -8.37 -2.33 2.72
CA LYS A 20 -9.29 -3.33 3.25
C LYS A 20 -8.87 -3.77 4.64
N ASN A 21 -9.71 -3.45 5.63
CA ASN A 21 -9.52 -3.93 7.01
C ASN A 21 -10.28 -5.23 7.23
N TYR A 22 -9.62 -6.36 6.97
CA TYR A 22 -10.20 -7.69 7.18
C TYR A 22 -9.35 -8.52 8.13
N SER A 23 -9.99 -9.47 8.81
CA SER A 23 -9.33 -10.48 9.64
C SER A 23 -9.57 -11.88 9.09
N GLY A 24 -8.71 -12.84 9.45
CA GLY A 24 -8.82 -14.22 8.95
C GLY A 24 -8.16 -14.41 7.59
N TRP A 25 -8.52 -15.49 6.89
CA TRP A 25 -7.89 -15.80 5.60
C TRP A 25 -8.63 -15.13 4.46
N ILE A 26 -7.88 -14.50 3.57
CA ILE A 26 -8.40 -13.83 2.39
C ILE A 26 -7.93 -14.58 1.15
N PHE A 27 -8.87 -14.91 0.28
CA PHE A 27 -8.64 -15.64 -0.96
C PHE A 27 -9.22 -14.85 -2.12
N GLY A 28 -8.52 -14.84 -3.25
CA GLY A 28 -8.98 -14.17 -4.45
C GLY A 28 -7.97 -14.22 -5.56
N SER A 29 -8.43 -13.88 -6.75
CA SER A 29 -7.60 -13.64 -7.93
C SER A 29 -8.08 -12.37 -8.63
N GLU A 30 -7.21 -11.82 -9.47
CA GLU A 30 -7.48 -10.59 -10.21
C GLU A 30 -8.70 -10.71 -11.13
N ASP A 31 -8.84 -11.85 -11.81
CA ASP A 31 -9.94 -12.11 -12.76
C ASP A 31 -11.30 -12.31 -12.09
N SER A 32 -11.31 -12.69 -10.81
CA SER A 32 -12.55 -13.00 -10.09
C SER A 32 -13.38 -11.74 -9.81
N GLU A 33 -14.71 -11.82 -9.94
CA GLU A 33 -15.62 -10.72 -9.55
C GLU A 33 -15.64 -10.48 -8.02
N TYR A 34 -15.45 -11.54 -7.26
CA TYR A 34 -15.54 -11.52 -5.81
C TYR A 34 -14.38 -12.28 -5.18
N TRP A 35 -13.88 -11.75 -4.08
CA TRP A 35 -12.95 -12.41 -3.18
C TRP A 35 -13.69 -13.03 -2.00
N VAL A 36 -13.01 -13.89 -1.25
CA VAL A 36 -13.58 -14.62 -0.12
C VAL A 36 -12.77 -14.35 1.14
N GLN A 37 -13.45 -13.92 2.19
CA GLN A 37 -12.92 -13.91 3.55
C GLN A 37 -13.39 -15.18 4.28
N SER A 38 -12.47 -15.86 4.95
CA SER A 38 -12.73 -16.99 5.84
C SER A 38 -12.31 -16.64 7.27
N PHE A 39 -13.27 -16.48 8.17
CA PHE A 39 -13.04 -16.12 9.58
C PHE A 39 -13.98 -16.89 10.50
N ARG A 40 -13.46 -17.49 11.59
CA ARG A 40 -14.23 -18.27 12.58
C ARG A 40 -15.23 -19.26 11.93
N LYS A 41 -14.75 -20.05 10.95
CA LYS A 41 -15.53 -21.03 10.15
C LYS A 41 -16.60 -20.43 9.21
N LYS A 42 -16.81 -19.11 9.21
CA LYS A 42 -17.69 -18.44 8.25
C LYS A 42 -16.89 -18.02 7.02
N LYS A 43 -17.50 -18.19 5.84
CA LYS A 43 -16.98 -17.67 4.57
C LYS A 43 -17.93 -16.59 4.06
N VAL A 44 -17.39 -15.41 3.79
CA VAL A 44 -18.13 -14.26 3.28
C VAL A 44 -17.47 -13.81 1.98
N ARG A 45 -18.29 -13.60 0.94
CA ARG A 45 -17.82 -13.03 -0.32
C ARG A 45 -17.86 -11.51 -0.22
N PHE A 46 -16.84 -10.86 -0.77
CA PHE A 46 -16.81 -9.41 -0.95
C PHE A 46 -16.33 -9.09 -2.35
N ARG A 47 -16.71 -7.91 -2.85
CA ARG A 47 -16.33 -7.45 -4.20
C ARG A 47 -14.80 -7.43 -4.33
N ASN A 48 -14.29 -7.81 -5.50
CA ASN A 48 -12.86 -7.79 -5.74
C ASN A 48 -12.30 -6.35 -5.58
N PRO A 49 -11.38 -6.12 -4.63
CA PRO A 49 -10.84 -4.79 -4.37
C PRO A 49 -10.03 -4.23 -5.54
N ILE A 50 -9.37 -5.09 -6.33
CA ILE A 50 -8.62 -4.68 -7.52
C ILE A 50 -9.57 -4.06 -8.55
N LYS A 51 -10.67 -4.76 -8.85
CA LYS A 51 -11.68 -4.26 -9.80
C LYS A 51 -12.36 -2.98 -9.31
N GLN A 52 -12.59 -2.87 -7.99
CA GLN A 52 -13.11 -1.64 -7.39
C GLN A 52 -12.14 -0.47 -7.62
N ASN A 53 -10.86 -0.68 -7.33
CA ASN A 53 -9.85 0.36 -7.41
C ASN A 53 -9.51 0.77 -8.86
N TRP A 54 -9.53 -0.16 -9.81
CA TRP A 54 -9.41 0.19 -11.22
C TRP A 54 -10.55 1.09 -11.70
N GLY A 55 -11.77 0.89 -11.20
CA GLY A 55 -12.88 1.81 -11.45
C GLY A 55 -12.57 3.24 -10.98
N HIS A 56 -11.88 3.39 -9.85
CA HIS A 56 -11.41 4.67 -9.36
C HIS A 56 -10.30 5.26 -10.22
N VAL A 57 -9.30 4.46 -10.59
CA VAL A 57 -8.23 4.87 -11.50
C VAL A 57 -8.80 5.44 -12.81
N TYR A 58 -9.72 4.73 -13.46
CA TYR A 58 -10.32 5.19 -14.71
C TYR A 58 -11.11 6.49 -14.54
N ALA A 59 -11.88 6.62 -13.45
CA ALA A 59 -12.61 7.85 -13.17
C ALA A 59 -11.67 9.06 -12.97
N LEU A 60 -10.53 8.85 -12.29
CA LEU A 60 -9.52 9.88 -12.09
C LEU A 60 -8.81 10.26 -13.39
N GLN A 61 -8.46 9.28 -14.22
CA GLN A 61 -7.84 9.53 -15.53
C GLN A 61 -8.75 10.36 -16.44
N GLU A 62 -10.05 10.05 -16.46
CA GLU A 62 -11.04 10.82 -17.23
C GLU A 62 -11.23 12.24 -16.68
N ALA A 63 -11.14 12.41 -15.36
CA ALA A 63 -11.23 13.73 -14.72
C ALA A 63 -9.95 14.58 -14.86
N LEU A 64 -8.84 13.98 -15.27
CA LEU A 64 -7.52 14.63 -15.44
C LEU A 64 -7.01 14.48 -16.89
N PRO A 65 -7.75 14.99 -17.90
CA PRO A 65 -7.43 14.76 -19.30
C PRO A 65 -6.11 15.40 -19.75
N GLU A 66 -5.62 16.42 -19.03
CA GLU A 66 -4.31 17.06 -19.30
C GLU A 66 -3.14 16.18 -18.83
N TYR A 67 -3.38 15.25 -17.91
CA TYR A 67 -2.37 14.39 -17.30
C TYR A 67 -2.44 12.95 -17.81
N LYS A 68 -2.94 12.72 -19.03
CA LYS A 68 -3.06 11.38 -19.64
C LYS A 68 -1.74 10.60 -19.76
N ARG A 69 -0.61 11.30 -19.73
CA ARG A 69 0.72 10.67 -19.78
C ARG A 69 1.24 10.26 -18.40
N VAL A 70 0.64 10.78 -17.32
CA VAL A 70 1.00 10.42 -15.95
C VAL A 70 0.59 8.96 -15.71
N PRO A 71 1.49 8.09 -15.26
CA PRO A 71 1.13 6.73 -14.86
C PRO A 71 0.19 6.76 -13.65
N PHE A 72 -0.88 5.97 -13.73
CA PHE A 72 -1.74 5.69 -12.59
C PHE A 72 -1.59 4.23 -12.19
N HIS A 73 -1.32 3.98 -10.91
CA HIS A 73 -1.16 2.63 -10.38
C HIS A 73 -2.20 2.35 -9.30
N SER A 74 -2.87 1.20 -9.45
CA SER A 74 -3.76 0.67 -8.42
C SER A 74 -2.96 -0.13 -7.40
N ILE A 75 -3.08 0.19 -6.11
CA ILE A 75 -2.50 -0.59 -5.02
C ILE A 75 -3.60 -0.98 -4.03
N ILE A 76 -3.69 -2.27 -3.69
CA ILE A 76 -4.62 -2.76 -2.66
C ILE A 76 -3.85 -3.02 -1.37
N VAL A 77 -4.29 -2.41 -0.27
CA VAL A 77 -3.65 -2.51 1.03
C VAL A 77 -4.56 -3.26 2.00
N PHE A 78 -4.11 -4.41 2.49
CA PHE A 78 -4.79 -5.11 3.57
C PHE A 78 -4.23 -4.66 4.92
N THR A 79 -5.10 -4.16 5.79
CA THR A 79 -4.81 -3.81 7.18
C THR A 79 -5.40 -4.85 8.13
N GLY A 80 -4.90 -4.88 9.38
CA GLY A 80 -5.41 -5.76 10.43
C GLY A 80 -4.74 -7.14 10.45
N SER A 81 -5.49 -8.17 10.87
CA SER A 81 -4.98 -9.54 11.04
C SER A 81 -5.31 -10.48 9.87
N GLY A 82 -5.72 -9.91 8.75
CA GLY A 82 -5.99 -10.63 7.51
C GLY A 82 -4.73 -11.30 6.99
N LEU A 83 -4.85 -12.53 6.50
CA LEU A 83 -3.77 -13.26 5.85
C LEU A 83 -4.19 -13.59 4.43
N LEU A 84 -3.55 -12.95 3.46
CA LEU A 84 -3.68 -13.28 2.04
C LEU A 84 -3.19 -14.71 1.80
N LYS A 85 -4.03 -15.54 1.18
CA LYS A 85 -3.78 -16.95 0.87
C LYS A 85 -4.09 -17.17 -0.60
N ASN A 86 -3.07 -17.62 -1.34
CA ASN A 86 -3.16 -17.92 -2.77
C ASN A 86 -3.67 -16.74 -3.61
N VAL A 87 -3.28 -15.52 -3.25
CA VAL A 87 -3.52 -14.32 -4.05
C VAL A 87 -2.29 -14.14 -4.95
N ASN A 88 -2.45 -14.45 -6.24
CA ASN A 88 -1.44 -14.19 -7.27
C ASN A 88 -2.06 -13.19 -8.25
N THR A 89 -1.54 -11.98 -8.27
CA THR A 89 -2.10 -10.83 -8.99
C THR A 89 -0.97 -10.05 -9.63
N THR A 90 -1.26 -9.42 -10.76
CA THR A 90 -0.34 -8.46 -11.40
C THR A 90 -0.44 -7.09 -10.74
N THR A 91 -1.66 -6.67 -10.38
CA THR A 91 -1.89 -5.52 -9.51
C THR A 91 -1.27 -5.77 -8.12
N ASP A 92 -0.61 -4.76 -7.56
CA ASP A 92 -0.03 -4.83 -6.22
C ASP A 92 -1.10 -5.02 -5.14
N VAL A 93 -0.95 -6.10 -4.38
CA VAL A 93 -1.76 -6.40 -3.20
C VAL A 93 -0.81 -6.62 -2.03
N THR A 94 -0.75 -5.65 -1.14
CA THR A 94 0.26 -5.56 -0.08
C THR A 94 -0.38 -5.38 1.29
N TYR A 95 0.45 -5.35 2.33
CA TYR A 95 0.05 -4.97 3.67
C TYR A 95 0.48 -3.54 3.95
N ASP A 96 -0.17 -2.88 4.90
CA ASP A 96 0.14 -1.50 5.31
C ASP A 96 1.62 -1.29 5.66
N ASN A 97 2.21 -2.25 6.37
CA ASN A 97 3.62 -2.22 6.75
C ASN A 97 4.60 -2.41 5.57
N HIS A 98 4.10 -2.68 4.36
CA HIS A 98 4.86 -2.85 3.13
C HIS A 98 4.48 -1.82 2.06
N LEU A 99 3.49 -0.96 2.31
CA LEU A 99 3.01 0.03 1.34
C LEU A 99 4.13 0.98 0.88
N TYR A 100 4.95 1.45 1.81
CA TYR A 100 6.08 2.32 1.48
C TYR A 100 7.05 1.65 0.51
N ASP A 101 7.48 0.43 0.83
CA ASP A 101 8.40 -0.37 0.00
C ASP A 101 7.79 -0.66 -1.39
N THR A 102 6.47 -0.90 -1.45
CA THR A 102 5.74 -1.08 -2.71
C THR A 102 5.79 0.19 -3.56
N ILE A 103 5.48 1.36 -2.99
CA ILE A 103 5.44 2.63 -3.74
C ILE A 103 6.82 3.02 -4.27
N ILE A 104 7.87 2.96 -3.43
CA ILE A 104 9.23 3.32 -3.88
C ILE A 104 9.79 2.34 -4.92
N GLY A 105 9.26 1.12 -5.00
CA GLY A 105 9.64 0.15 -6.03
C GLY A 105 9.30 0.61 -7.46
N TYR A 106 8.45 1.63 -7.61
CA TYR A 106 8.09 2.24 -8.90
C TYR A 106 9.05 3.35 -9.34
N GLU A 107 10.13 3.63 -8.62
CA GLU A 107 11.10 4.70 -8.96
C GLU A 107 11.83 4.52 -10.31
N GLU A 108 11.71 3.37 -10.99
CA GLU A 108 12.59 3.02 -12.13
C GLU A 108 12.11 3.40 -13.54
N ASP A 109 10.95 4.03 -13.77
CA ASP A 109 10.48 4.34 -15.15
C ASP A 109 9.79 5.72 -15.35
N ILE A 110 10.40 6.56 -16.19
CA ILE A 110 9.82 7.59 -17.10
C ILE A 110 9.27 8.93 -16.52
N GLU A 111 9.56 10.02 -17.26
CA GLU A 111 9.16 11.45 -17.15
C GLU A 111 8.68 11.98 -15.78
N ASN A 112 9.56 12.74 -15.13
CA ASN A 112 9.30 13.39 -13.84
C ASN A 112 8.10 14.35 -13.92
N ILE A 113 7.02 14.00 -13.23
CA ILE A 113 5.94 14.92 -12.86
C ILE A 113 6.57 16.05 -12.05
N THR A 114 6.41 17.29 -12.48
CA THR A 114 7.01 18.43 -11.78
C THR A 114 6.27 18.71 -10.47
N ALA A 115 6.91 19.44 -9.55
CA ALA A 115 6.25 19.87 -8.31
C ALA A 115 4.98 20.70 -8.58
N GLU A 116 4.97 21.49 -9.64
CA GLU A 116 3.82 22.29 -10.08
C GLU A 116 2.68 21.38 -10.60
N ASP A 117 3.01 20.37 -11.42
CA ASP A 117 2.04 19.38 -11.88
C ASP A 117 1.42 18.60 -10.71
N MET A 118 2.24 18.19 -9.74
CA MET A 118 1.75 17.50 -8.53
C MET A 118 0.77 18.37 -7.74
N GLU A 119 1.04 19.68 -7.63
CA GLU A 119 0.16 20.62 -6.94
C GLU A 119 -1.16 20.83 -7.71
N LEU A 120 -1.09 20.98 -9.03
CA LEU A 120 -2.27 21.10 -9.90
C LEU A 120 -3.15 19.85 -9.85
N ILE A 121 -2.55 18.65 -9.94
CA ILE A 121 -3.26 17.38 -9.79
C ILE A 121 -3.92 17.31 -8.41
N ALA A 122 -3.19 17.64 -7.34
CA ALA A 122 -3.74 17.62 -5.98
C ALA A 122 -4.94 18.57 -5.82
N ASN A 123 -4.89 19.76 -6.42
CA ASN A 123 -5.98 20.73 -6.35
C ASN A 123 -7.21 20.24 -7.13
N LYS A 124 -7.04 19.74 -8.36
CA LYS A 124 -8.14 19.13 -9.12
C LYS A 124 -8.78 17.95 -8.37
N LEU A 125 -7.96 17.10 -7.73
CA LEU A 125 -8.47 15.98 -6.93
C LEU A 125 -9.24 16.42 -5.68
N LYS A 126 -8.81 17.50 -5.00
CA LYS A 126 -9.55 18.05 -3.87
C LYS A 126 -10.96 18.51 -4.27
N GLU A 127 -11.08 19.16 -5.43
CA GLU A 127 -12.38 19.60 -5.97
C GLU A 127 -13.32 18.40 -6.25
N ILE A 128 -12.75 17.26 -6.67
CA ILE A 128 -13.49 16.01 -6.93
C ILE A 128 -13.89 15.29 -5.63
N THR A 129 -13.13 15.45 -4.53
CA THR A 129 -13.22 14.61 -3.31
C THR A 129 -13.99 15.26 -2.15
N ILE A 130 -14.86 16.25 -2.40
CA ILE A 130 -15.56 17.08 -1.38
C ILE A 130 -16.47 16.30 -0.39
N THR A 131 -16.55 14.97 -0.42
CA THR A 131 -17.41 14.19 0.50
C THR A 131 -16.74 13.51 1.71
N ASP A 132 -15.42 13.61 1.96
CA ASP A 132 -14.84 12.95 3.16
C ASP A 132 -13.56 13.58 3.75
N GLU A 133 -13.65 14.85 4.16
CA GLU A 133 -12.49 15.61 4.65
C GLU A 133 -11.98 15.11 6.03
N ILE A 134 -12.84 14.52 6.86
CA ILE A 134 -12.50 14.13 8.24
C ILE A 134 -11.81 12.76 8.30
N ALA A 135 -12.20 11.78 7.48
CA ALA A 135 -11.54 10.47 7.47
C ALA A 135 -10.11 10.54 6.88
N ARG A 136 -9.91 11.42 5.90
CA ARG A 136 -8.64 11.60 5.17
C ARG A 136 -7.53 12.16 6.06
N GLU A 137 -7.82 13.16 6.89
CA GLU A 137 -6.83 13.73 7.81
C GLU A 137 -6.38 12.73 8.88
N GLN A 138 -7.33 11.98 9.45
CA GLN A 138 -7.03 10.97 10.47
C GLN A 138 -6.18 9.84 9.90
N HIS A 139 -6.47 9.39 8.68
CA HIS A 139 -5.71 8.32 8.06
C HIS A 139 -4.30 8.76 7.62
N ILE A 140 -4.14 9.95 7.02
CA ILE A 140 -2.81 10.48 6.67
C ILE A 140 -1.94 10.65 7.93
N LYS A 141 -2.52 11.15 9.02
CA LYS A 141 -1.84 11.26 10.31
C LYS A 141 -1.43 9.88 10.84
N GLN A 142 -2.29 8.88 10.71
CA GLN A 142 -2.00 7.51 11.13
C GLN A 142 -0.90 6.85 10.28
N ILE A 143 -0.91 7.02 8.95
CA ILE A 143 0.16 6.52 8.07
C ILE A 143 1.50 7.15 8.47
N ARG A 144 1.57 8.48 8.57
CA ARG A 144 2.80 9.19 8.97
C ARG A 144 3.30 8.68 10.31
N SER A 145 2.42 8.56 11.30
CA SER A 145 2.76 8.02 12.62
C SER A 145 3.23 6.56 12.56
N ASN A 146 2.61 5.72 11.72
CA ASN A 146 3.02 4.32 11.55
C ASN A 146 4.38 4.20 10.85
N ILE A 147 4.69 5.07 9.88
CA ILE A 147 5.98 5.15 9.20
C ILE A 147 7.05 5.57 10.21
N GLU A 148 6.83 6.66 10.95
CA GLU A 148 7.74 7.14 11.99
C GLU A 148 7.98 6.07 13.06
N ASN A 149 6.93 5.39 13.51
CA ASN A 149 7.03 4.30 14.49
C ASN A 149 7.80 3.10 13.93
N THR A 150 7.57 2.73 12.66
CA THR A 150 8.29 1.66 11.98
C THR A 150 9.78 1.97 11.86
N GLN A 151 10.12 3.18 11.40
CA GLN A 151 11.51 3.64 11.33
C GLN A 151 12.15 3.72 12.71
N THR A 152 11.44 4.21 13.72
CA THR A 152 11.91 4.27 15.11
C THR A 152 12.21 2.86 15.64
N LYS A 153 11.33 1.89 15.41
CA LYS A 153 11.56 0.50 15.78
C LYS A 153 12.76 -0.08 15.06
N ILE A 154 12.91 0.14 13.75
CA ILE A 154 14.06 -0.32 12.97
C ILE A 154 15.36 0.28 13.52
N ARG A 155 15.41 1.60 13.78
CA ARG A 155 16.56 2.30 14.39
C ARG A 155 16.89 1.76 15.77
N ALA A 156 15.88 1.41 16.55
CA ALA A 156 16.04 0.76 17.87
C ALA A 156 16.37 -0.74 17.77
N MET A 157 16.63 -1.28 16.58
CA MET A 157 16.89 -2.71 16.35
C MET A 157 15.73 -3.61 16.81
N ILE A 158 14.51 -3.10 16.72
CA ILE A 158 13.25 -3.78 17.01
C ILE A 158 12.53 -4.09 15.69
N CYS A 159 12.04 -5.32 15.56
CA CYS A 159 11.26 -5.76 14.42
C CYS A 159 9.90 -5.07 14.45
N PRO A 160 9.57 -4.25 13.43
CA PRO A 160 8.29 -3.54 13.40
C PRO A 160 7.10 -4.48 13.28
N LYS A 161 7.31 -5.71 12.77
CA LYS A 161 6.28 -6.72 12.54
C LYS A 161 5.85 -7.48 13.80
N CYS A 162 6.79 -7.81 14.70
CA CYS A 162 6.47 -8.67 15.85
C CYS A 162 7.07 -8.22 17.19
N GLY A 163 7.82 -7.10 17.20
CA GLY A 163 8.49 -6.58 18.40
C GLY A 163 9.75 -7.36 18.83
N GLY A 164 10.11 -8.45 18.16
CA GLY A 164 11.37 -9.17 18.41
C GLY A 164 12.59 -8.36 17.96
N THR A 165 13.80 -8.73 18.36
CA THR A 165 15.01 -7.99 17.95
C THR A 165 15.37 -8.21 16.47
N LEU A 166 15.99 -7.21 15.84
CA LEU A 166 16.63 -7.36 14.54
C LEU A 166 18.09 -7.79 14.73
N ALA A 167 18.55 -8.72 13.91
CA ALA A 167 19.91 -9.22 13.92
C ALA A 167 20.50 -9.14 12.51
N LYS A 168 21.78 -8.75 12.41
CA LYS A 168 22.51 -8.75 11.13
C LYS A 168 22.68 -10.20 10.65
N ARG A 169 22.41 -10.44 9.37
CA ARG A 169 22.52 -11.75 8.72
C ARG A 169 23.15 -11.58 7.34
N SER A 170 23.82 -12.63 6.87
CA SER A 170 24.40 -12.68 5.53
C SER A 170 23.59 -13.62 4.66
N GLY A 171 23.25 -13.20 3.45
CA GLY A 171 22.58 -14.01 2.43
C GLY A 171 23.30 -13.93 1.09
N PRO A 172 22.80 -14.66 0.08
CA PRO A 172 23.41 -14.68 -1.26
C PRO A 172 23.45 -13.31 -1.94
N TYR A 173 22.61 -12.37 -1.50
CA TYR A 173 22.51 -11.00 -2.03
C TYR A 173 23.14 -9.94 -1.11
N GLY A 174 24.05 -10.37 -0.23
CA GLY A 174 24.70 -9.49 0.74
C GLY A 174 24.08 -9.55 2.14
N GLU A 175 24.49 -8.61 2.98
CA GLU A 175 24.09 -8.55 4.37
C GLU A 175 22.74 -7.80 4.56
N PHE A 176 21.95 -8.19 5.56
CA PHE A 176 20.65 -7.57 5.87
C PHE A 176 20.31 -7.71 7.37
N TYR A 177 19.34 -6.93 7.86
CA TYR A 177 18.74 -7.15 9.17
C TYR A 177 17.55 -8.09 9.07
N GLY A 178 17.56 -9.20 9.81
CA GLY A 178 16.46 -10.16 9.90
C GLY A 178 15.94 -10.29 11.33
N CYS A 179 14.65 -10.57 11.50
CA CYS A 179 14.07 -10.78 12.83
C CYS A 179 14.70 -12.00 13.54
N SER A 180 15.00 -11.86 14.83
CA SER A 180 15.51 -12.94 15.69
C SER A 180 14.48 -14.06 15.89
N SER A 181 13.18 -13.75 15.81
CA SER A 181 12.09 -14.73 15.92
C SER A 181 11.88 -15.59 14.67
N TYR A 182 12.80 -15.58 13.70
CA TYR A 182 12.79 -16.52 12.59
C TYR A 182 12.80 -17.98 13.10
N PRO A 183 11.99 -18.90 12.55
CA PRO A 183 11.17 -18.79 11.33
C PRO A 183 9.76 -18.22 11.53
N LYS A 184 9.34 -17.96 12.78
CA LYS A 184 7.99 -17.47 13.11
C LYS A 184 7.76 -16.04 12.62
N CYS A 185 8.80 -15.22 12.58
CA CYS A 185 8.80 -13.91 11.94
C CYS A 185 9.88 -13.85 10.85
N ARG A 186 9.47 -13.57 9.62
CA ARG A 186 10.34 -13.52 8.43
C ARG A 186 10.66 -12.09 7.97
N TYR A 187 10.46 -11.10 8.83
CA TYR A 187 10.79 -9.72 8.52
C TYR A 187 12.30 -9.59 8.22
N LYS A 188 12.62 -8.90 7.14
CA LYS A 188 13.98 -8.55 6.72
C LYS A 188 14.00 -7.11 6.20
N THR A 189 15.08 -6.38 6.43
CA THR A 189 15.32 -5.04 5.89
C THR A 189 16.80 -4.85 5.54
N LYS A 190 17.13 -3.95 4.60
CA LYS A 190 18.50 -3.73 4.13
C LYS A 190 19.38 -3.13 5.24
N LEU A 191 20.69 -3.37 5.17
CA LEU A 191 21.66 -2.63 5.99
C LEU A 191 21.81 -1.23 5.40
N GLY A 192 21.18 -0.25 6.05
CA GLY A 192 21.23 1.15 5.63
C GLY A 192 20.23 1.48 4.53
N SER A 193 19.01 1.84 4.90
CA SER A 193 18.16 2.78 4.18
C SER A 193 17.13 3.37 5.16
N PRO A 194 17.01 4.71 5.26
CA PRO A 194 18.00 5.57 5.93
C PRO A 194 17.33 6.69 6.75
N ASN A 195 18.05 7.79 6.98
CA ASN A 195 17.52 9.11 7.34
C ASN A 195 16.28 9.48 6.53
#